data_AF-A0A1J8PZ90-F1
#
_entry.id   AF-A0A1J8PZ90-F1
#
_cell.length_a   1.000
_cell.length_b   1.000
_cell.length_c   1.000
_cell.angle_alpha   90.00
_cell.angle_beta   90.00
_cell.angle_gamma   90.00
#
_symmetry.space_group_name_H-M   'P 1'
#
loop_
_entity.id
_entity.type
_entity.pdbx_description
1 polymer ?
#
loop_
_entity_poly.entity_id
_entity_poly.type
_entity_poly.pdbx_seq_one_letter_code
_entity_poly.pdbx_strand_id
1 'polypeptide(L)'
;MTASFPGGRVDQADASFLDPALRETQEEVGIHPTQIDILDQFVPAEQSLKGMRVWPYVGFVYPPDSNSHAADTRSLVDSLPYISLSSRISVRGGNSLPSSPLAPQA
;
A
#
# COMPACT_ATOMS: atom_id res chain seq x y z
N MET A 1 -11.43 7.03 16.85
CA MET A 1 -10.08 6.48 16.58
C MET A 1 -9.91 6.52 15.08
N THR A 2 -8.98 7.32 14.56
CA THR A 2 -8.72 7.38 13.11
C THR A 2 -7.63 6.36 12.80
N ALA A 3 -7.87 5.45 11.87
CA ALA A 3 -6.82 4.60 11.31
C ALA A 3 -6.27 5.26 10.04
N SER A 4 -4.95 5.28 9.90
CA SER A 4 -4.23 5.77 8.73
C SER A 4 -3.18 4.75 8.29
N PHE A 5 -2.73 4.83 7.05
CA PHE A 5 -1.50 4.17 6.62
C PHE A 5 -0.28 4.83 7.27
N PRO A 6 0.82 4.10 7.46
CA PRO A 6 2.06 4.68 7.94
C PRO A 6 2.58 5.73 6.97
N GLY A 7 3.16 6.79 7.53
CA GLY A 7 3.69 7.90 6.75
C GLY A 7 3.73 9.19 7.54
N GLY A 8 4.51 10.15 7.04
CA GLY A 8 4.81 11.36 7.78
C GLY A 8 5.27 12.49 6.89
N ARG A 9 5.88 13.50 7.52
CA ARG A 9 6.44 14.65 6.80
C ARG A 9 7.78 14.26 6.18
N VAL A 10 8.11 14.92 5.07
CA VAL A 10 9.46 14.88 4.49
C VAL A 10 10.38 15.68 5.39
N ASP A 11 11.49 15.07 5.77
CA ASP A 11 12.56 15.68 6.56
C ASP A 11 13.73 16.12 5.68
N GLN A 12 14.62 16.95 6.23
CA GLN A 12 15.78 17.47 5.48
C GLN A 12 16.79 16.40 5.08
N ALA A 13 16.79 15.26 5.78
CA ALA A 13 17.66 14.13 5.50
C ALA A 13 17.11 13.21 4.39
N ASP A 14 15.85 13.35 4.01
CA ASP A 14 15.22 12.54 2.98
C ASP A 14 15.71 12.99 1.60
N ALA A 15 16.27 12.05 0.84
CA ALA A 15 16.72 12.26 -0.53
C ALA A 15 15.54 12.21 -1.54
N SER A 16 14.41 11.61 -1.16
CA SER A 16 13.24 11.46 -2.01
C SER A 16 11.92 11.47 -1.22
N PHE A 17 10.78 11.54 -1.92
CA PHE A 17 9.46 11.40 -1.29
C PHE A 17 9.14 9.96 -0.82
N LEU A 18 9.93 8.97 -1.23
CA LEU A 18 9.78 7.58 -0.79
C LEU A 18 10.39 7.36 0.60
N ASP A 19 11.48 8.06 0.90
CA ASP A 19 12.25 7.91 2.13
C ASP A 19 11.41 8.12 3.40
N PRO A 20 10.56 9.15 3.53
CA PRO A 20 9.69 9.28 4.71
C PRO A 20 8.65 8.16 4.77
N ALA A 21 8.17 7.63 3.65
CA ALA A 21 7.22 6.51 3.68
C ALA A 21 7.88 5.24 4.26
N LEU A 22 9.11 4.94 3.85
CA LEU A 22 9.88 3.80 4.35
C LEU A 22 10.29 4.00 5.82
N ARG A 23 10.80 5.18 6.17
CA ARG A 23 11.24 5.54 7.52
C ARG A 23 10.07 5.44 8.52
N GLU A 24 8.93 6.06 8.22
CA GLU A 24 7.76 6.06 9.10
C GLU A 24 7.14 4.65 9.18
N THR A 25 7.16 3.87 8.09
CA THR A 25 6.74 2.46 8.14
C THR A 25 7.60 1.64 9.10
N GLN A 26 8.91 1.89 9.15
CA GLN A 26 9.79 1.25 10.12
C GLN A 26 9.52 1.74 11.55
N GLU A 27 9.36 3.05 11.76
CA GLU A 27 9.14 3.66 13.09
C GLU A 27 7.79 3.30 13.70
N GLU A 28 6.71 3.32 12.91
CA GLU A 28 5.34 3.12 13.40
C GLU A 28 4.93 1.65 13.52
N VAL A 29 5.38 0.80 12.58
CA VAL A 29 4.93 -0.61 12.50
C VAL A 29 6.06 -1.63 12.44
N GLY A 30 7.33 -1.21 12.49
CA GLY A 30 8.49 -2.10 12.64
C GLY A 30 8.88 -2.88 11.38
N ILE A 31 8.32 -2.55 10.22
CA ILE A 31 8.69 -3.21 8.95
C ILE A 31 9.95 -2.55 8.41
N HIS A 32 11.03 -3.30 8.28
CA HIS A 32 12.29 -2.78 7.76
C HIS A 32 12.19 -2.51 6.25
N PRO A 33 12.82 -1.46 5.71
CA PRO A 33 12.74 -1.15 4.28
C PRO A 33 13.21 -2.29 3.35
N THR A 34 14.14 -3.14 3.81
CA THR A 34 14.59 -4.32 3.03
C THR A 34 13.53 -5.41 2.90
N GLN A 35 12.44 -5.34 3.66
CA GLN A 35 11.29 -6.24 3.53
C GLN A 35 10.27 -5.73 2.50
N ILE A 36 10.48 -4.56 1.91
CA ILE A 36 9.48 -3.89 1.08
C ILE A 36 9.98 -3.79 -0.37
N ASP A 37 9.27 -4.43 -1.29
CA ASP A 37 9.39 -4.14 -2.72
C ASP A 37 8.38 -3.05 -3.09
N ILE A 38 8.88 -1.89 -3.53
CA ILE A 38 8.01 -0.82 -4.03
C ILE A 38 7.53 -1.18 -5.42
N LEU A 39 6.21 -1.29 -5.57
CA LEU A 39 5.56 -1.68 -6.83
C LEU A 39 5.30 -0.46 -7.69
N ASP A 40 4.73 0.59 -7.10
CA ASP A 40 4.41 1.82 -7.83
C ASP A 40 4.21 3.02 -6.88
N GLN A 41 4.20 4.21 -7.47
CA GLN A 41 3.81 5.47 -6.86
C GLN A 41 2.53 5.99 -7.50
N PHE A 42 1.63 6.57 -6.71
CA PHE A 42 0.48 7.29 -7.25
C PHE A 42 0.93 8.63 -7.85
N VAL A 43 0.63 8.83 -9.14
CA VAL A 43 0.94 10.05 -9.88
C VAL A 43 -0.34 10.58 -10.56
N PRO A 44 -0.70 11.86 -10.37
CA PRO A 44 0.03 12.88 -9.61
C PRO A 44 -0.09 12.70 -8.08
N ALA A 45 0.69 13.46 -7.32
CA ALA A 45 0.57 13.50 -5.86
C ALA A 45 -0.86 13.92 -5.44
N GLU A 46 -1.35 13.28 -4.39
CA GLU A 46 -2.71 13.44 -3.87
C GLU A 46 -2.83 14.66 -2.96
N GLN A 47 -4.06 15.16 -2.80
CA GLN A 47 -4.37 16.19 -1.80
C GLN A 47 -5.16 15.60 -0.65
N SER A 48 -4.62 15.71 0.55
CA SER A 48 -5.36 15.33 1.77
C SER A 48 -6.49 16.33 2.06
N LEU A 49 -7.45 15.90 2.89
CA LEU A 49 -8.56 16.74 3.35
C LEU A 49 -8.12 18.04 4.04
N LYS A 50 -6.89 18.08 4.57
CA LYS A 50 -6.30 19.25 5.23
C LYS A 50 -5.43 20.09 4.28
N GLY A 51 -5.46 19.83 2.98
CA GLY A 51 -4.71 20.58 1.97
C GLY A 51 -3.23 20.23 1.87
N MET A 52 -2.77 19.17 2.54
CA MET A 52 -1.39 18.69 2.39
C MET A 52 -1.26 17.89 1.09
N ARG A 53 -0.17 18.11 0.36
CA ARG A 53 0.24 17.23 -0.74
C ARG A 53 0.82 15.95 -0.15
N VAL A 54 0.38 14.80 -0.65
CA VAL A 54 0.74 13.46 -0.17
C VAL A 54 1.24 12.65 -1.37
N TRP A 55 2.27 11.82 -1.15
CA TRP A 55 2.84 10.93 -2.16
C TRP A 55 2.61 9.49 -1.72
N PRO A 56 1.49 8.86 -2.13
CA PRO A 56 1.22 7.47 -1.79
C PRO A 56 2.10 6.51 -2.58
N TYR A 57 2.58 5.47 -1.91
CA TYR A 57 3.34 4.37 -2.50
C TYR A 57 2.63 3.05 -2.21
N VAL A 58 2.71 2.12 -3.14
CA VAL A 58 2.27 0.74 -2.94
C VAL A 58 3.50 -0.15 -2.89
N GLY A 59 3.63 -0.90 -1.80
CA GLY A 59 4.70 -1.87 -1.63
C GLY A 59 4.16 -3.26 -1.30
N PHE A 60 4.90 -4.28 -1.72
CA PHE A 60 4.73 -5.64 -1.25
C PHE A 60 5.67 -5.88 -0.06
N VAL A 61 5.15 -6.40 1.04
CA VAL A 61 5.93 -6.68 2.25
C VAL A 61 6.20 -8.17 2.36
N TYR A 62 7.48 -8.54 2.43
CA TYR A 62 7.91 -9.89 2.72
C TYR A 62 8.00 -10.15 4.22
N PRO A 63 7.70 -11.38 4.68
CA PRO A 63 8.03 -11.78 6.04
C PRO A 63 9.54 -11.65 6.27
N PRO A 64 9.99 -11.35 7.49
CA PRO A 64 11.41 -11.25 7.78
C PRO A 64 12.10 -12.60 7.51
N ASP A 65 13.33 -12.55 7.00
CA ASP A 65 14.10 -13.74 6.67
C ASP A 65 14.25 -14.65 7.90
N SER A 66 13.93 -15.94 7.73
CA SER A 66 13.99 -16.97 8.77
C SER A 66 15.41 -17.29 9.26
N ASN A 67 16.44 -16.70 8.65
CA ASN A 67 17.83 -16.77 9.13
C ASN A 67 18.15 -15.74 10.23
N SER A 68 17.20 -14.88 10.59
CA SER A 68 17.29 -14.12 11.82
C SER A 68 16.96 -15.04 12.99
N HIS A 69 17.91 -15.28 13.90
CA HIS A 69 17.67 -15.86 15.22
C HIS A 69 16.84 -14.89 16.10
N ALA A 70 15.70 -14.45 15.60
CA ALA A 70 14.77 -13.58 16.30
C ALA A 70 13.52 -14.40 16.60
N ALA A 71 13.29 -14.63 17.89
CA ALA A 71 12.10 -15.29 18.41
C ALA A 71 10.81 -14.71 17.80
N ASP A 72 9.88 -15.61 17.46
CA ASP A 72 8.45 -15.34 17.30
C ASP A 72 8.00 -14.25 16.31
N THR A 73 8.42 -14.35 15.05
CA THR A 73 7.83 -13.59 13.92
C THR A 73 6.30 -13.71 13.83
N ARG A 74 5.73 -14.83 14.28
CA ARG A 74 4.27 -15.06 14.30
C ARG A 74 3.52 -14.06 15.18
N SER A 75 4.17 -13.53 16.22
CA SER A 75 3.58 -12.54 17.13
C SER A 75 3.46 -11.15 16.51
N LEU A 76 4.33 -10.78 15.57
CA LEU A 76 4.37 -9.45 14.98
C LEU A 76 3.32 -9.27 13.88
N VAL A 77 3.10 -10.28 13.03
CA VAL A 77 2.10 -10.22 11.95
C VAL A 77 0.65 -10.20 12.48
N ASP A 78 0.38 -10.89 13.59
CA ASP A 78 -0.94 -10.87 14.26
C ASP A 78 -1.23 -9.53 14.95
N SER A 79 -0.19 -8.69 15.15
CA SER A 79 -0.31 -7.40 15.82
C SER A 79 -0.49 -6.22 14.86
N LEU A 80 -0.32 -6.42 13.54
CA LEU A 80 -0.48 -5.35 12.56
C LEU A 80 -1.94 -5.27 12.08
N PRO A 81 -2.59 -4.09 12.18
CA PRO A 81 -3.93 -3.91 11.65
C PRO A 81 -3.89 -3.99 10.12
N TYR A 82 -4.42 -5.08 9.54
CA TYR A 82 -4.63 -5.19 8.10
C TYR A 82 -6.09 -4.93 7.73
N ILE A 83 -6.32 -4.30 6.58
CA ILE A 83 -7.66 -4.17 6.01
C ILE A 83 -7.71 -5.07 4.79
N SER A 84 -8.63 -6.03 4.80
CA SER A 84 -8.87 -6.83 3.60
C SER A 84 -9.46 -5.95 2.50
N LEU A 85 -8.69 -5.72 1.42
CA LEU A 85 -9.14 -4.95 0.25
C LEU A 85 -10.40 -5.55 -0.40
N SER A 86 -10.59 -6.88 -0.30
CA SER A 86 -11.77 -7.57 -0.81
C SER A 86 -13.08 -7.13 -0.14
N SER A 87 -13.02 -6.58 1.06
CA SER A 87 -14.21 -6.16 1.83
C SER A 87 -14.66 -4.71 1.55
N ARG A 88 -13.83 -3.91 0.86
CA ARG A 88 -14.03 -2.45 0.73
C ARG A 88 -13.94 -1.94 -0.71
N ILE A 89 -13.37 -2.70 -1.64
CA ILE A 89 -13.39 -2.34 -3.06
C ILE A 89 -14.72 -2.80 -3.66
N SER A 90 -15.67 -1.87 -3.81
CA SER A 90 -16.77 -2.08 -4.75
C SER A 90 -16.20 -1.89 -6.15
N VAL A 91 -15.86 -2.99 -6.82
CA VAL A 91 -15.57 -2.96 -8.25
C VAL A 91 -16.88 -2.63 -8.94
N ARG A 92 -17.08 -1.35 -9.30
CA ARG A 92 -18.19 -0.93 -10.15
C ARG A 92 -17.89 -1.49 -11.54
N GLY A 93 -18.38 -2.70 -11.82
CA GLY A 93 -18.26 -3.35 -13.12
C GLY A 93 -18.93 -2.51 -14.20
N GLY A 94 -18.16 -1.64 -14.84
CA GLY A 94 -18.55 -0.92 -16.04
C GLY A 94 -17.78 -1.50 -17.22
N ASN A 95 -18.32 -2.58 -17.80
CA ASN A 95 -18.24 -2.88 -19.23
C ASN A 95 -19.12 -4.10 -19.51
N SER A 96 -20.39 -3.84 -19.82
CA SER A 96 -21.20 -4.75 -20.61
C SER A 96 -20.48 -4.94 -21.94
N LEU A 97 -20.07 -6.17 -22.25
CA LEU A 97 -19.68 -6.57 -23.59
C LEU A 97 -20.81 -6.18 -24.56
N PRO A 98 -20.54 -5.54 -25.71
CA PRO A 98 -21.57 -5.36 -26.72
C PRO A 98 -22.03 -6.74 -27.20
N SER A 99 -23.33 -7.01 -27.10
CA SER A 99 -23.97 -8.17 -27.69
C SER A 99 -23.70 -8.15 -29.19
N SER A 100 -22.96 -9.13 -29.69
CA SER A 100 -22.74 -9.31 -31.13
C SER A 100 -24.08 -9.49 -31.85
N PRO A 101 -24.36 -8.80 -32.96
CA PRO A 101 -25.57 -9.05 -33.72
C PRO A 101 -25.51 -10.43 -34.39
N LEU A 102 -26.61 -11.16 -34.29
CA LEU A 102 -26.84 -12.45 -34.95
C LEU A 102 -26.70 -12.26 -36.47
N ALA A 103 -25.78 -12.98 -37.12
CA ALA A 103 -25.72 -13.04 -38.57
C ALA A 103 -26.98 -13.76 -39.11
N PRO A 104 -27.59 -13.31 -40.22
CA PRO A 104 -28.70 -14.04 -40.83
C PRO A 104 -28.15 -15.32 -41.46
N GLN A 105 -28.66 -16.47 -41.05
CA GLN A 105 -28.43 -17.71 -41.78
C GLN A 105 -29.28 -17.68 -43.05
N ALA A 106 -28.61 -17.89 -44.18
CA ALA A 106 -29.20 -18.07 -45.50
C ALA A 106 -29.92 -19.42 -45.61
#